data_AF-A0A956R9C7-F1
#
_entry.id   AF-A0A956R9C7-F1
#
_cell.length_a   1.000
_cell.length_b   1.000
_cell.length_c   1.000
_cell.angle_alpha   90.00
_cell.angle_beta   90.00
_cell.angle_gamma   90.00
#
_symmetry.space_group_name_H-M   'P 1'
#
loop_
_entity.id
_entity.type
_entity.pdbx_description
1 polymer ?
#
loop_
_entity_poly.entity_id
_entity_poly.type
_entity_poly.pdbx_seq_one_letter_code
_entity_poly.pdbx_strand_id
1 'polypeptide(L)'
;MGCPSDDVPIASSGGSATRGDTSTGGDTESGPSTATMMTGVGSGDVSSGSTSVDPDSTGSTTFDPDGTSSTGIDGQCGDGEVDAEEQCDGRDLGGEDCPSQGFDDGLLGCNPDCTFDTTGCITRTCGNDVIEGSEACDGADLAGEDCVSQGHDAGTLACLGNCSGFDLSGCVDFVCSNDVIEGTEVCDGADLAGHDCMSEGYDAGVLGCLDDCSGYDLSGCFDFMCGNDATEGIEVCDGADLGGEDCVSQGHDAGVLGCLGDCTGYDASGCVDYAGDCCADNGSPGCADPTCTNDVCAVDPFCCSNTWDAVCGGEAFTLCPAICDFCGDGAINSPVETCDGMDLGGASCTSQGFDGGTLGCLADCSDFDTTSCIAFVGDCCAANGTPGCDDPGCSAAVCAFDPLCCSLSWDAICGQEAAVEPACQGVGGTCPNCGNGVIEAPEACDGAALGGQTCVSQGFDGGTLGCQPDCSALDTSGCAFQGFGDCINNPPAAVCLPGEQCIVDPIGMSEGACIDVTCTDIGDCPLAPPGGTAVVVCTDITGEGLNECIIDCSGGQTCPTGMVCNALFQVCAWPMSP
;
A
#
# COMPACT_ATOMS: atom_id res chain seq x y z
N MET A 1 -19.00 28.15 13.13
CA MET A 1 -19.54 28.71 11.87
C MET A 1 -18.46 28.58 10.81
N GLY A 2 -18.71 27.80 9.77
CA GLY A 2 -17.97 27.84 8.49
C GLY A 2 -16.72 26.96 8.40
N CYS A 3 -16.86 25.77 7.79
CA CYS A 3 -15.76 25.07 7.14
C CYS A 3 -15.22 25.89 5.95
N PRO A 4 -14.01 25.59 5.48
CA PRO A 4 -13.95 24.97 4.16
C PRO A 4 -12.99 23.78 4.06
N SER A 5 -13.27 23.01 3.02
CA SER A 5 -12.65 21.78 2.53
C SER A 5 -11.20 21.93 2.12
N ASP A 6 -10.42 20.85 2.27
CA ASP A 6 -9.37 20.47 1.31
C ASP A 6 -9.14 18.94 1.35
N ASP A 7 -9.46 18.30 0.22
CA ASP A 7 -9.14 16.92 -0.11
C ASP A 7 -7.67 16.83 -0.57
N VAL A 8 -6.88 15.97 0.07
CA VAL A 8 -5.63 15.43 -0.48
C VAL A 8 -5.58 13.92 -0.22
N PRO A 9 -5.67 13.06 -1.25
CA PRO A 9 -5.35 11.66 -1.10
C PRO A 9 -3.85 11.44 -1.36
N ILE A 10 -3.18 10.81 -0.40
CA ILE A 10 -1.81 10.34 -0.56
C ILE A 10 -1.83 9.11 -1.47
N ALA A 11 -1.18 9.26 -2.62
CA ALA A 11 -0.86 8.17 -3.53
C ALA A 11 0.24 7.29 -2.91
N SER A 12 -0.03 5.98 -2.79
CA SER A 12 1.03 4.96 -2.76
C SER A 12 1.08 4.27 -4.12
N SER A 13 2.21 4.44 -4.79
CA SER A 13 2.51 3.98 -6.14
C SER A 13 3.37 2.72 -6.11
N GLY A 14 2.93 1.71 -6.87
CA GLY A 14 3.75 0.67 -7.52
C GLY A 14 4.12 -0.51 -6.63
N GLY A 15 3.96 -1.77 -7.02
CA GLY A 15 3.61 -2.46 -8.27
C GLY A 15 3.80 -3.96 -7.97
N SER A 16 3.45 -4.95 -8.79
CA SER A 16 3.07 -5.05 -10.18
C SER A 16 2.69 -6.52 -10.43
N ALA A 17 1.97 -6.75 -11.53
CA ALA A 17 1.80 -8.01 -12.28
C ALA A 17 0.62 -8.93 -11.93
N THR A 18 -0.21 -9.42 -12.87
CA THR A 18 -0.37 -9.18 -14.33
C THR A 18 -1.61 -9.95 -14.84
N ARG A 19 -2.18 -9.50 -15.98
CA ARG A 19 -3.19 -10.11 -16.91
C ARG A 19 -4.65 -10.02 -16.42
N GLY A 20 -5.59 -9.36 -17.11
CA GLY A 20 -5.83 -9.21 -18.56
C GLY A 20 -6.71 -10.39 -19.02
N ASP A 21 -7.93 -10.27 -19.56
CA ASP A 21 -8.57 -9.21 -20.34
C ASP A 21 -10.12 -9.35 -20.29
N THR A 22 -10.81 -8.21 -20.34
CA THR A 22 -12.02 -7.87 -21.15
C THR A 22 -12.89 -8.99 -21.79
N SER A 23 -14.22 -8.92 -21.99
CA SER A 23 -15.25 -7.86 -22.03
C SER A 23 -16.62 -8.52 -22.37
N THR A 24 -17.74 -7.92 -21.93
CA THR A 24 -19.09 -7.81 -22.57
C THR A 24 -19.73 -9.06 -23.23
N GLY A 25 -20.95 -9.50 -22.94
CA GLY A 25 -22.23 -8.76 -22.88
C GLY A 25 -23.12 -9.14 -24.07
N GLY A 26 -24.40 -9.48 -23.82
CA GLY A 26 -25.51 -9.33 -24.78
C GLY A 26 -26.11 -10.60 -25.43
N ASP A 27 -27.31 -10.94 -24.96
CA ASP A 27 -28.56 -11.22 -25.72
C ASP A 27 -28.62 -12.32 -26.80
N THR A 28 -29.57 -13.26 -26.69
CA THR A 28 -30.88 -13.21 -27.39
C THR A 28 -31.67 -14.53 -27.30
N GLU A 29 -33.00 -14.34 -27.31
CA GLU A 29 -34.11 -15.28 -27.20
C GLU A 29 -34.32 -16.21 -28.42
N SER A 30 -34.99 -17.36 -28.20
CA SER A 30 -36.29 -17.73 -28.83
C SER A 30 -36.57 -19.25 -28.75
N GLY A 31 -37.76 -19.63 -28.26
CA GLY A 31 -38.32 -21.01 -28.26
C GLY A 31 -38.86 -21.45 -29.65
N PRO A 32 -39.92 -22.29 -29.77
CA PRO A 32 -40.83 -22.80 -28.72
C PRO A 32 -41.32 -24.28 -28.87
N SER A 33 -42.26 -24.66 -27.97
CA SER A 33 -43.34 -25.66 -28.12
C SER A 33 -42.99 -27.15 -27.94
N THR A 34 -43.75 -28.02 -27.25
CA THR A 34 -44.98 -27.95 -26.43
C THR A 34 -45.18 -29.35 -25.81
N ALA A 35 -45.48 -29.38 -24.50
CA ALA A 35 -46.61 -30.07 -23.85
C ALA A 35 -46.96 -31.53 -24.25
N THR A 36 -46.81 -32.52 -23.36
CA THR A 36 -47.68 -32.89 -22.22
C THR A 36 -48.53 -34.11 -22.59
N MET A 37 -48.39 -35.23 -21.85
CA MET A 37 -49.48 -35.74 -21.02
C MET A 37 -49.10 -36.98 -20.21
N MET A 38 -49.42 -36.89 -18.92
CA MET A 38 -49.48 -37.96 -17.94
C MET A 38 -50.61 -38.94 -18.27
N THR A 39 -50.49 -40.19 -17.81
CA THR A 39 -51.23 -40.74 -16.65
C THR A 39 -51.17 -42.26 -16.70
N GLY A 40 -50.84 -42.88 -15.57
CA GLY A 40 -51.13 -44.28 -15.32
C GLY A 40 -52.60 -44.48 -14.95
N VAL A 41 -53.08 -45.71 -15.13
CA VAL A 41 -54.03 -46.38 -14.24
C VAL A 41 -54.10 -47.86 -14.64
N GLY A 42 -54.08 -48.73 -13.63
CA GLY A 42 -54.32 -50.16 -13.82
C GLY A 42 -55.79 -50.51 -13.93
N SER A 43 -56.07 -51.79 -14.12
CA SER A 43 -57.06 -52.57 -13.35
C SER A 43 -57.13 -53.99 -13.91
N GLY A 44 -57.32 -54.94 -12.99
CA GLY A 44 -57.61 -56.33 -13.30
C GLY A 44 -59.04 -56.59 -13.76
N ASP A 45 -59.20 -57.85 -14.18
CA ASP A 45 -60.37 -58.73 -14.22
C ASP A 45 -61.66 -58.25 -14.91
N VAL A 46 -62.10 -58.99 -15.94
CA VAL A 46 -63.09 -60.09 -15.79
C VAL A 46 -63.30 -60.91 -17.07
N SER A 47 -63.82 -62.11 -16.84
CA SER A 47 -63.98 -63.32 -17.64
C SER A 47 -65.05 -63.33 -18.74
N SER A 48 -64.81 -64.20 -19.74
CA SER A 48 -65.73 -65.04 -20.54
C SER A 48 -66.76 -64.42 -21.51
N GLY A 49 -66.75 -64.93 -22.75
CA GLY A 49 -67.93 -64.91 -23.64
C GLY A 49 -67.64 -65.14 -25.13
N SER A 50 -67.83 -66.37 -25.57
CA SER A 50 -67.75 -66.95 -26.93
C SER A 50 -68.20 -66.10 -28.13
N THR A 51 -67.53 -66.28 -29.28
CA THR A 51 -68.19 -66.39 -30.61
C THR A 51 -67.34 -67.18 -31.62
N SER A 52 -67.95 -68.23 -32.18
CA SER A 52 -67.72 -68.90 -33.48
C SER A 52 -67.59 -67.90 -34.66
N VAL A 53 -66.96 -68.17 -35.82
CA VAL A 53 -67.12 -69.28 -36.79
C VAL A 53 -65.95 -69.29 -37.81
N ASP A 54 -65.73 -70.44 -38.46
CA ASP A 54 -64.72 -70.84 -39.47
C ASP A 54 -64.48 -69.92 -40.69
N PRO A 55 -63.40 -70.16 -41.48
CA PRO A 55 -63.54 -71.08 -42.63
C PRO A 55 -62.36 -72.06 -42.85
N ASP A 56 -62.71 -73.34 -42.97
CA ASP A 56 -62.44 -74.25 -44.10
C ASP A 56 -61.02 -74.31 -44.71
N SER A 57 -60.33 -75.44 -44.54
CA SER A 57 -59.98 -76.32 -45.68
C SER A 57 -59.35 -77.64 -45.23
N THR A 58 -60.14 -78.72 -45.22
CA THR A 58 -59.65 -80.10 -45.35
C THR A 58 -60.42 -80.77 -46.47
N GLY A 59 -59.74 -81.17 -47.54
CA GLY A 59 -60.37 -81.73 -48.74
C GLY A 59 -59.41 -82.53 -49.63
N SER A 60 -59.01 -83.70 -49.13
CA SER A 60 -58.93 -84.98 -49.85
C SER A 60 -58.31 -85.03 -51.27
N THR A 61 -57.11 -85.63 -51.36
CA THR A 61 -56.59 -86.30 -52.56
C THR A 61 -56.75 -87.82 -52.33
N THR A 62 -57.76 -88.43 -52.96
CA THR A 62 -57.68 -89.34 -54.13
C THR A 62 -57.21 -90.78 -53.89
N PHE A 63 -58.05 -91.69 -54.40
CA PHE A 63 -57.84 -93.06 -54.90
C PHE A 63 -57.93 -94.26 -53.92
N ASP A 64 -59.13 -94.85 -53.91
CA ASP A 64 -59.49 -96.29 -54.09
C ASP A 64 -58.34 -97.28 -54.37
N PRO A 65 -58.42 -98.57 -53.96
CA PRO A 65 -59.57 -99.40 -54.38
C PRO A 65 -60.04 -100.56 -53.48
N ASP A 66 -61.28 -100.95 -53.73
CA ASP A 66 -61.83 -102.32 -53.76
C ASP A 66 -61.24 -103.38 -52.81
N GLY A 67 -62.08 -103.76 -51.86
CA GLY A 67 -62.08 -105.11 -51.31
C GLY A 67 -62.36 -106.14 -52.41
N THR A 68 -61.30 -106.81 -52.86
CA THR A 68 -61.38 -108.12 -53.51
C THR A 68 -60.40 -109.10 -52.86
N SER A 69 -60.96 -110.03 -52.10
CA SER A 69 -60.59 -111.44 -51.98
C SER A 69 -59.32 -111.87 -52.73
N SER A 70 -58.25 -112.22 -52.02
CA SER A 70 -57.78 -113.62 -51.83
C SER A 70 -56.29 -113.73 -51.45
N THR A 71 -56.07 -114.32 -50.27
CA THR A 71 -55.00 -115.29 -49.94
C THR A 71 -53.52 -114.89 -50.07
N GLY A 72 -52.85 -114.68 -48.91
CA GLY A 72 -51.55 -115.31 -48.66
C GLY A 72 -50.44 -114.44 -48.06
N ILE A 73 -50.39 -114.37 -46.73
CA ILE A 73 -49.24 -114.17 -45.82
C ILE A 73 -48.31 -112.95 -46.08
N ASP A 74 -48.54 -111.85 -45.35
CA ASP A 74 -47.49 -110.99 -44.73
C ASP A 74 -48.19 -109.99 -43.78
N GLY A 75 -47.63 -109.74 -42.60
CA GLY A 75 -48.14 -108.78 -41.61
C GLY A 75 -48.40 -107.42 -42.25
N GLN A 76 -49.58 -106.84 -41.98
CA GLN A 76 -50.03 -105.61 -42.60
C GLN A 76 -50.19 -104.54 -41.55
N CYS A 77 -49.30 -103.55 -41.63
CA CYS A 77 -49.33 -102.38 -40.80
C CYS A 77 -50.70 -101.69 -40.80
N GLY A 78 -51.30 -101.52 -39.63
CA GLY A 78 -52.60 -100.89 -39.41
C GLY A 78 -53.74 -101.87 -39.11
N ASP A 79 -53.45 -103.12 -38.74
CA ASP A 79 -54.47 -104.12 -38.36
C ASP A 79 -54.87 -104.08 -36.88
N GLY A 80 -54.17 -103.26 -36.09
CA GLY A 80 -54.47 -102.91 -34.71
C GLY A 80 -53.78 -103.76 -33.65
N GLU A 81 -52.88 -104.68 -34.02
CA GLU A 81 -52.05 -105.47 -33.10
C GLU A 81 -50.59 -105.50 -33.60
N VAL A 82 -49.60 -105.52 -32.71
CA VAL A 82 -48.18 -105.59 -33.11
C VAL A 82 -47.75 -107.04 -33.40
N ASP A 83 -47.51 -107.35 -34.68
CA ASP A 83 -47.06 -108.67 -35.16
C ASP A 83 -45.53 -108.88 -35.07
N ALA A 84 -45.06 -110.13 -35.25
CA ALA A 84 -43.67 -110.53 -35.01
C ALA A 84 -42.61 -109.83 -35.90
N GLU A 85 -43.03 -109.21 -37.00
CA GLU A 85 -42.18 -108.49 -37.95
C GLU A 85 -42.37 -106.96 -37.93
N GLU A 86 -43.23 -106.41 -37.05
CA GLU A 86 -43.56 -104.98 -36.94
C GLU A 86 -43.02 -104.36 -35.64
N GLN A 87 -42.65 -103.07 -35.65
CA GLN A 87 -42.20 -102.37 -34.43
C GLN A 87 -43.36 -101.72 -33.66
N CYS A 88 -44.42 -101.35 -34.36
CA CYS A 88 -45.64 -100.71 -33.86
C CYS A 88 -46.78 -100.90 -34.87
N ASP A 89 -48.06 -100.76 -34.49
CA ASP A 89 -49.21 -100.75 -35.38
C ASP A 89 -50.14 -99.56 -35.04
N GLY A 90 -50.11 -98.52 -35.88
CA GLY A 90 -50.96 -97.34 -35.73
C GLY A 90 -50.75 -96.58 -34.41
N ARG A 91 -51.59 -96.84 -33.39
CA ARG A 91 -51.44 -96.28 -32.03
C ARG A 91 -50.87 -97.27 -31.02
N ASP A 92 -50.78 -98.54 -31.37
CA ASP A 92 -50.14 -99.55 -30.54
C ASP A 92 -48.63 -99.50 -30.78
N LEU A 93 -47.89 -98.94 -29.83
CA LEU A 93 -46.44 -98.78 -29.90
C LEU A 93 -45.69 -99.98 -29.29
N GLY A 94 -46.39 -101.08 -28.97
CA GLY A 94 -45.77 -102.26 -28.35
C GLY A 94 -45.23 -102.03 -26.94
N GLY A 95 -45.57 -100.89 -26.32
CA GLY A 95 -45.04 -100.46 -25.02
C GLY A 95 -43.76 -99.63 -25.10
N GLU A 96 -43.28 -99.30 -26.30
CA GLU A 96 -42.11 -98.44 -26.52
C GLU A 96 -42.50 -96.95 -26.50
N ASP A 97 -41.56 -96.11 -26.09
CA ASP A 97 -41.65 -94.65 -26.00
C ASP A 97 -40.35 -93.96 -26.46
N CYS A 98 -40.31 -92.64 -26.56
CA CYS A 98 -39.10 -91.92 -26.98
C CYS A 98 -37.86 -92.25 -26.11
N PRO A 99 -37.96 -92.35 -24.76
CA PRO A 99 -36.91 -92.90 -23.90
C PRO A 99 -36.35 -94.27 -24.32
N SER A 100 -37.24 -95.22 -24.66
CA SER A 100 -36.83 -96.55 -25.12
C SER A 100 -36.08 -96.53 -26.45
N GLN A 101 -36.33 -95.52 -27.30
CA GLN A 101 -35.68 -95.34 -28.60
C GLN A 101 -34.40 -94.47 -28.53
N GLY A 102 -33.95 -94.11 -27.33
CA GLY A 102 -32.71 -93.35 -27.12
C GLY A 102 -32.85 -91.83 -27.14
N PHE A 103 -34.05 -91.31 -26.98
CA PHE A 103 -34.36 -89.88 -26.84
C PHE A 103 -34.70 -89.55 -25.38
N ASP A 104 -34.75 -88.28 -24.98
CA ASP A 104 -34.99 -87.92 -23.57
C ASP A 104 -36.48 -87.83 -23.22
N ASP A 105 -37.33 -87.40 -24.17
CA ASP A 105 -38.78 -87.24 -24.00
C ASP A 105 -39.49 -87.19 -25.37
N GLY A 106 -40.79 -86.89 -25.40
CA GLY A 106 -41.57 -86.64 -26.63
C GLY A 106 -42.63 -87.70 -26.92
N LEU A 107 -43.31 -87.54 -28.05
CA LEU A 107 -44.34 -88.47 -28.51
C LEU A 107 -43.78 -89.37 -29.61
N LEU A 108 -43.59 -90.65 -29.30
CA LEU A 108 -43.20 -91.66 -30.27
C LEU A 108 -44.42 -91.97 -31.17
N GLY A 109 -44.25 -91.84 -32.48
CA GLY A 109 -45.27 -92.19 -33.46
C GLY A 109 -45.01 -93.55 -34.10
N CYS A 110 -45.94 -93.98 -34.94
CA CYS A 110 -45.78 -95.15 -35.80
C CYS A 110 -45.95 -94.73 -37.26
N ASN A 111 -44.96 -95.03 -38.10
CA ASN A 111 -45.02 -94.77 -39.52
C ASN A 111 -45.97 -95.77 -40.23
N PRO A 112 -46.48 -95.45 -41.44
CA PRO A 112 -47.30 -96.37 -42.23
C PRO A 112 -46.59 -97.65 -42.69
N ASP A 113 -45.27 -97.74 -42.52
CA ASP A 113 -44.45 -98.94 -42.75
C ASP A 113 -44.13 -99.70 -41.45
N CYS A 114 -44.81 -99.38 -40.36
CA CYS A 114 -44.70 -100.02 -39.04
C CYS A 114 -43.30 -99.94 -38.42
N THR A 115 -42.58 -98.86 -38.74
CA THR A 115 -41.38 -98.42 -38.05
C THR A 115 -41.68 -97.28 -37.08
N PHE A 116 -40.90 -97.14 -36.01
CA PHE A 116 -41.06 -96.03 -35.08
C PHE A 116 -40.79 -94.67 -35.75
N ASP A 117 -41.75 -93.74 -35.61
CA ASP A 117 -41.59 -92.35 -35.98
C ASP A 117 -41.02 -91.57 -34.79
N THR A 118 -39.71 -91.29 -34.86
CA THR A 118 -38.97 -90.55 -33.83
C THR A 118 -38.98 -89.04 -34.06
N THR A 119 -39.70 -88.52 -35.06
CA THR A 119 -39.74 -87.07 -35.32
C THR A 119 -40.45 -86.26 -34.24
N GLY A 120 -41.34 -86.90 -33.46
CA GLY A 120 -41.95 -86.34 -32.26
C GLY A 120 -41.13 -86.54 -30.97
N CYS A 121 -39.97 -87.21 -31.06
CA CYS A 121 -39.07 -87.41 -29.94
C CYS A 121 -38.11 -86.23 -29.75
N ILE A 122 -37.85 -85.88 -28.49
CA ILE A 122 -37.04 -84.75 -28.07
C ILE A 122 -35.68 -85.28 -27.62
N THR A 123 -34.61 -84.82 -28.26
CA THR A 123 -33.23 -84.93 -27.76
C THR A 123 -32.85 -83.62 -27.08
N ARG A 124 -32.61 -83.64 -25.78
CA ARG A 124 -32.13 -82.45 -25.07
C ARG A 124 -30.64 -82.26 -25.39
N THR A 125 -30.31 -81.15 -26.03
CA THR A 125 -28.94 -80.87 -26.45
C THR A 125 -28.47 -79.57 -25.83
N CYS A 126 -27.73 -79.70 -24.74
CA CYS A 126 -27.05 -78.56 -24.13
C CYS A 126 -26.12 -77.85 -25.13
N GLY A 127 -26.27 -76.54 -25.28
CA GLY A 127 -25.50 -75.66 -26.14
C GLY A 127 -26.19 -75.33 -27.47
N ASN A 128 -27.52 -75.45 -27.56
CA ASN A 128 -28.33 -75.06 -28.72
C ASN A 128 -29.04 -73.69 -28.57
N ASP A 129 -28.76 -72.95 -27.48
CA ASP A 129 -29.36 -71.66 -27.12
C ASP A 129 -30.88 -71.72 -26.87
N VAL A 130 -31.44 -72.89 -26.52
CA VAL A 130 -32.85 -73.08 -26.18
C VAL A 130 -32.97 -73.93 -24.91
N ILE A 131 -33.62 -73.41 -23.87
CA ILE A 131 -33.81 -74.18 -22.63
C ILE A 131 -34.87 -75.27 -22.82
N GLU A 132 -34.45 -76.54 -22.74
CA GLU A 132 -35.30 -77.70 -22.96
C GLU A 132 -35.35 -78.59 -21.71
N GLY A 133 -36.53 -78.58 -21.07
CA GLY A 133 -36.90 -79.57 -20.09
C GLY A 133 -36.32 -79.39 -18.67
N SER A 134 -35.07 -79.78 -18.35
CA SER A 134 -34.50 -79.64 -17.00
C SER A 134 -33.13 -78.97 -16.99
N GLU A 135 -32.82 -78.29 -18.08
CA GLU A 135 -31.71 -77.37 -18.18
C GLU A 135 -32.01 -76.13 -17.33
N ALA A 136 -31.02 -75.66 -16.58
CA ALA A 136 -31.12 -74.39 -15.86
C ALA A 136 -30.92 -73.19 -16.79
N CYS A 137 -30.15 -73.40 -17.87
CA CYS A 137 -29.81 -72.47 -18.94
C CYS A 137 -29.31 -73.28 -20.14
N ASP A 138 -29.26 -72.67 -21.32
CA ASP A 138 -28.59 -73.23 -22.49
C ASP A 138 -27.86 -72.12 -23.26
N GLY A 139 -26.53 -72.20 -23.33
CA GLY A 139 -25.72 -71.24 -24.08
C GLY A 139 -25.94 -69.81 -23.61
N ALA A 140 -26.54 -68.96 -24.45
CA ALA A 140 -26.91 -67.58 -24.14
C ALA A 140 -28.32 -67.43 -23.52
N ASP A 141 -29.17 -68.45 -23.57
CA ASP A 141 -30.47 -68.45 -22.89
C ASP A 141 -30.26 -68.80 -21.40
N LEU A 142 -30.19 -67.77 -20.57
CA LEU A 142 -29.95 -67.88 -19.12
C LEU A 142 -31.24 -67.96 -18.29
N ALA A 143 -32.39 -68.25 -18.90
CA ALA A 143 -33.71 -68.26 -18.24
C ALA A 143 -34.13 -66.91 -17.62
N GLY A 144 -33.48 -65.81 -18.01
CA GLY A 144 -33.67 -64.49 -17.40
C GLY A 144 -32.91 -64.29 -16.08
N GLU A 145 -32.03 -65.22 -15.71
CA GLU A 145 -31.12 -65.07 -14.57
C GLU A 145 -29.90 -64.20 -14.94
N ASP A 146 -29.37 -63.48 -13.95
CA ASP A 146 -28.15 -62.70 -14.02
C ASP A 146 -27.32 -62.90 -12.73
N CYS A 147 -26.14 -62.27 -12.63
CA CYS A 147 -25.31 -62.40 -11.44
C CYS A 147 -26.05 -61.93 -10.16
N VAL A 148 -26.92 -60.93 -10.28
CA VAL A 148 -27.72 -60.38 -9.18
C VAL A 148 -28.75 -61.38 -8.68
N SER A 149 -29.47 -62.04 -9.59
CA SER A 149 -30.44 -63.08 -9.24
C SER A 149 -29.77 -64.35 -8.69
N GLN A 150 -28.50 -64.58 -9.04
CA GLN A 150 -27.67 -65.66 -8.48
C GLN A 150 -26.92 -65.29 -7.19
N GLY A 151 -27.14 -64.09 -6.65
CA GLY A 151 -26.64 -63.67 -5.33
C GLY A 151 -25.26 -63.02 -5.31
N HIS A 152 -24.79 -62.50 -6.46
CA HIS A 152 -23.59 -61.68 -6.61
C HIS A 152 -23.98 -60.22 -6.93
N ASP A 153 -23.07 -59.27 -6.80
CA ASP A 153 -23.44 -57.85 -6.95
C ASP A 153 -23.47 -57.36 -8.40
N ALA A 154 -22.60 -57.88 -9.27
CA ALA A 154 -22.59 -57.57 -10.70
C ALA A 154 -21.85 -58.65 -11.52
N GLY A 155 -21.57 -58.35 -12.79
CA GLY A 155 -20.74 -59.18 -13.67
C GLY A 155 -21.52 -59.82 -14.81
N THR A 156 -20.91 -60.82 -15.44
CA THR A 156 -21.50 -61.56 -16.57
C THR A 156 -21.74 -63.01 -16.16
N LEU A 157 -23.01 -63.38 -16.07
CA LEU A 157 -23.44 -64.76 -15.84
C LEU A 157 -23.28 -65.56 -17.13
N ALA A 158 -22.79 -66.79 -17.05
CA ALA A 158 -22.71 -67.71 -18.18
C ALA A 158 -23.35 -69.05 -17.84
N CYS A 159 -23.73 -69.83 -18.85
CA CYS A 159 -24.22 -71.19 -18.65
C CYS A 159 -23.07 -72.20 -18.57
N LEU A 160 -23.13 -73.17 -17.64
CA LEU A 160 -22.18 -74.28 -17.64
C LEU A 160 -22.33 -75.11 -18.91
N GLY A 161 -21.23 -75.65 -19.45
CA GLY A 161 -21.25 -76.45 -20.69
C GLY A 161 -22.01 -77.78 -20.63
N ASN A 162 -22.63 -78.09 -19.50
CA ASN A 162 -23.54 -79.23 -19.31
C ASN A 162 -24.97 -78.80 -18.93
N CYS A 163 -25.26 -77.50 -18.96
CA CYS A 163 -26.59 -76.89 -18.75
C CYS A 163 -27.25 -77.20 -17.40
N SER A 164 -26.50 -77.78 -16.45
CA SER A 164 -27.02 -78.14 -15.13
C SER A 164 -27.05 -76.98 -14.14
N GLY A 165 -26.56 -75.80 -14.54
CA GLY A 165 -26.43 -74.61 -13.70
C GLY A 165 -25.61 -73.51 -14.36
N PHE A 166 -25.35 -72.45 -13.61
CA PHE A 166 -24.64 -71.27 -14.09
C PHE A 166 -23.16 -71.26 -13.69
N ASP A 167 -22.32 -70.69 -14.56
CA ASP A 167 -20.94 -70.34 -14.28
C ASP A 167 -20.89 -68.93 -13.67
N LEU A 168 -20.59 -68.88 -12.37
CA LEU A 168 -20.53 -67.67 -11.56
C LEU A 168 -19.13 -67.01 -11.59
N SER A 169 -18.16 -67.57 -12.33
CA SER A 169 -16.79 -67.04 -12.35
C SER A 169 -16.67 -65.66 -13.01
N GLY A 170 -17.65 -65.27 -13.82
CA GLY A 170 -17.76 -63.92 -14.39
C GLY A 170 -18.56 -62.94 -13.51
N CYS A 171 -19.11 -63.39 -12.39
CA CYS A 171 -19.79 -62.55 -11.42
C CYS A 171 -18.78 -61.91 -10.46
N VAL A 172 -19.09 -60.70 -10.00
CA VAL A 172 -18.28 -59.95 -9.04
C VAL A 172 -19.11 -59.69 -7.79
N ASP A 173 -18.44 -59.85 -6.65
CA ASP A 173 -18.93 -59.45 -5.35
C ASP A 173 -18.19 -58.17 -4.96
N PHE A 174 -18.92 -57.11 -4.62
CA PHE A 174 -18.32 -55.92 -4.03
C PHE A 174 -18.00 -56.26 -2.59
N VAL A 175 -16.70 -56.26 -2.28
CA VAL A 175 -16.21 -56.68 -0.96
C VAL A 175 -15.80 -55.44 -0.20
N CYS A 176 -16.67 -55.02 0.71
CA CYS A 176 -16.34 -53.99 1.67
C CYS A 176 -15.06 -54.36 2.44
N SER A 177 -14.21 -53.37 2.68
CA SER A 177 -12.88 -53.45 3.32
C SER A 177 -11.76 -54.01 2.43
N ASN A 178 -11.81 -53.75 1.12
CA ASN A 178 -10.73 -54.03 0.17
C ASN A 178 -9.90 -52.78 -0.24
N ASP A 179 -10.17 -51.61 0.35
CA ASP A 179 -9.60 -50.29 0.06
C ASP A 179 -9.88 -49.77 -1.37
N VAL A 180 -10.98 -50.20 -2.01
CA VAL A 180 -11.43 -49.75 -3.33
C VAL A 180 -12.93 -49.53 -3.31
N ILE A 181 -13.39 -48.31 -3.62
CA ILE A 181 -14.83 -48.02 -3.72
C ILE A 181 -15.42 -48.60 -5.01
N GLU A 182 -16.34 -49.55 -4.87
CA GLU A 182 -16.99 -50.29 -5.96
C GLU A 182 -18.52 -50.33 -5.78
N GLY A 183 -19.27 -50.41 -6.89
CA GLY A 183 -20.73 -50.55 -6.82
C GLY A 183 -21.46 -49.40 -6.11
N THR A 184 -22.10 -49.70 -4.98
CA THR A 184 -22.90 -48.75 -4.18
C THR A 184 -22.21 -48.29 -2.89
N GLU A 185 -20.94 -48.62 -2.73
CA GLU A 185 -20.15 -48.22 -1.55
C GLU A 185 -20.00 -46.70 -1.50
N VAL A 186 -20.16 -46.13 -0.30
CA VAL A 186 -19.89 -44.70 -0.04
C VAL A 186 -18.40 -44.48 0.23
N CYS A 187 -17.78 -45.47 0.87
CA CYS A 187 -16.35 -45.57 1.19
C CYS A 187 -15.97 -47.05 1.25
N ASP A 188 -14.68 -47.37 1.21
CA ASP A 188 -14.17 -48.71 1.50
C ASP A 188 -12.85 -48.61 2.29
N GLY A 189 -12.84 -49.11 3.52
CA GLY A 189 -11.63 -49.18 4.32
C GLY A 189 -11.02 -47.79 4.53
N ALA A 190 -9.84 -47.56 3.96
CA ALA A 190 -9.15 -46.27 3.96
C ALA A 190 -9.51 -45.34 2.79
N ASP A 191 -10.19 -45.84 1.75
CA ASP A 191 -10.70 -45.02 0.65
C ASP A 191 -12.02 -44.37 1.06
N LEU A 192 -11.93 -43.14 1.56
CA LEU A 192 -13.06 -42.35 2.06
C LEU A 192 -13.66 -41.41 1.00
N ALA A 193 -13.41 -41.65 -0.29
CA ALA A 193 -13.86 -40.77 -1.38
C ALA A 193 -13.40 -39.30 -1.25
N GLY A 194 -12.36 -39.03 -0.47
CA GLY A 194 -11.87 -37.68 -0.16
C GLY A 194 -12.64 -36.93 0.93
N HIS A 195 -13.56 -37.59 1.63
CA HIS A 195 -14.22 -37.04 2.81
C HIS A 195 -13.32 -37.13 4.04
N ASP A 196 -13.52 -36.19 4.95
CA ASP A 196 -12.92 -36.11 6.28
C ASP A 196 -13.98 -35.66 7.32
N CYS A 197 -13.62 -35.65 8.60
CA CYS A 197 -14.55 -35.26 9.67
C CYS A 197 -15.13 -33.83 9.44
N MET A 198 -14.35 -32.91 8.85
CA MET A 198 -14.81 -31.54 8.54
C MET A 198 -15.89 -31.53 7.47
N SER A 199 -15.75 -32.35 6.43
CA SER A 199 -16.75 -32.49 5.37
C SER A 199 -18.07 -33.09 5.87
N GLU A 200 -18.02 -33.89 6.94
CA GLU A 200 -19.19 -34.51 7.60
C GLU A 200 -19.76 -33.67 8.76
N GLY A 201 -19.21 -32.46 8.98
CA GLY A 201 -19.74 -31.49 9.95
C GLY A 201 -19.17 -31.57 11.37
N TYR A 202 -17.99 -32.16 11.54
CA TYR A 202 -17.22 -32.22 12.79
C TYR A 202 -15.92 -31.43 12.67
N ASP A 203 -15.39 -30.89 13.77
CA ASP A 203 -14.22 -30.01 13.69
C ASP A 203 -12.88 -30.74 13.54
N ALA A 204 -12.78 -31.98 14.04
CA ALA A 204 -11.57 -32.78 13.95
C ALA A 204 -11.81 -34.28 14.07
N GLY A 205 -10.72 -35.05 14.03
CA GLY A 205 -10.72 -36.50 14.27
C GLY A 205 -10.27 -37.30 13.06
N VAL A 206 -10.52 -38.61 13.12
CA VAL A 206 -10.23 -39.56 12.04
C VAL A 206 -11.56 -40.15 11.59
N LEU A 207 -11.95 -39.84 10.36
CA LEU A 207 -13.14 -40.41 9.72
C LEU A 207 -12.86 -41.88 9.37
N GLY A 208 -13.74 -42.78 9.76
CA GLY A 208 -13.68 -44.18 9.35
C GLY A 208 -14.73 -44.50 8.29
N CYS A 209 -14.63 -45.69 7.68
CA CYS A 209 -15.71 -46.28 6.91
C CYS A 209 -16.45 -47.33 7.76
N LEU A 210 -17.77 -47.42 7.66
CA LEU A 210 -18.54 -48.48 8.32
C LEU A 210 -18.17 -49.85 7.73
N ASP A 211 -18.26 -50.91 8.54
CA ASP A 211 -17.98 -52.30 8.14
C ASP A 211 -18.87 -52.80 6.98
N ASP A 212 -19.98 -52.12 6.70
CA ASP A 212 -20.90 -52.40 5.59
C ASP A 212 -20.79 -51.42 4.42
N CYS A 213 -19.82 -50.50 4.48
CA CYS A 213 -19.52 -49.49 3.45
C CYS A 213 -20.71 -48.59 3.06
N SER A 214 -21.80 -48.61 3.84
CA SER A 214 -23.03 -47.86 3.56
C SER A 214 -22.93 -46.37 3.96
N GLY A 215 -21.86 -46.00 4.66
CA GLY A 215 -21.59 -44.65 5.12
C GLY A 215 -20.32 -44.57 5.97
N TYR A 216 -20.06 -43.39 6.54
CA TYR A 216 -18.87 -43.12 7.33
C TYR A 216 -19.08 -43.45 8.82
N ASP A 217 -18.03 -43.98 9.45
CA ASP A 217 -17.94 -44.12 10.91
C ASP A 217 -17.43 -42.80 11.51
N LEU A 218 -18.36 -42.10 12.18
CA LEU A 218 -18.11 -40.81 12.83
C LEU A 218 -17.61 -40.95 14.27
N SER A 219 -17.43 -42.18 14.79
CA SER A 219 -17.02 -42.39 16.19
C SER A 219 -15.59 -41.90 16.50
N GLY A 220 -14.75 -41.77 15.47
CA GLY A 220 -13.42 -41.17 15.54
C GLY A 220 -13.40 -39.66 15.26
N CYS A 221 -14.55 -39.07 14.93
CA CYS A 221 -14.71 -37.63 14.75
C CYS A 221 -15.11 -36.96 16.06
N PHE A 222 -14.59 -35.75 16.28
CA PHE A 222 -14.83 -34.94 17.47
C PHE A 222 -15.44 -33.61 17.06
N ASP A 223 -16.53 -33.27 17.74
CA ASP A 223 -17.22 -31.99 17.67
C ASP A 223 -16.67 -31.18 18.85
N PHE A 224 -15.93 -30.10 18.57
CA PHE A 224 -15.50 -29.19 19.62
C PHE A 224 -16.69 -28.27 19.89
N MET A 225 -17.56 -28.73 20.80
CA MET A 225 -18.80 -28.03 21.08
C MET A 225 -18.51 -26.74 21.84
N CYS A 226 -18.51 -25.63 21.12
CA CYS A 226 -18.58 -24.31 21.75
C CYS A 226 -19.81 -24.19 22.66
N GLY A 227 -19.58 -23.79 23.91
CA GLY A 227 -20.60 -23.62 24.95
C GLY A 227 -20.71 -24.81 25.91
N ASN A 228 -19.68 -25.65 26.00
CA ASN A 228 -19.59 -26.76 26.94
C ASN A 228 -18.79 -26.43 28.23
N ASP A 229 -18.29 -25.20 28.35
CA ASP A 229 -17.45 -24.68 29.43
C ASP A 229 -16.07 -25.38 29.58
N ALA A 230 -15.50 -25.90 28.49
CA ALA A 230 -14.15 -26.45 28.46
C ALA A 230 -13.42 -26.07 27.17
N THR A 231 -12.25 -25.43 27.30
CA THR A 231 -11.37 -25.10 26.17
C THR A 231 -10.72 -26.34 25.56
N GLU A 232 -11.18 -26.73 24.37
CA GLU A 232 -10.72 -27.94 23.68
C GLU A 232 -10.44 -27.70 22.19
N GLY A 233 -9.50 -28.46 21.61
CA GLY A 233 -9.23 -28.41 20.17
C GLY A 233 -8.71 -27.06 19.66
N ILE A 234 -9.52 -26.39 18.83
CA ILE A 234 -9.18 -25.11 18.18
C ILE A 234 -9.87 -23.91 18.84
N GLU A 235 -10.65 -24.13 19.90
CA GLU A 235 -11.32 -23.08 20.63
C GLU A 235 -10.30 -22.14 21.29
N VAL A 236 -10.54 -20.84 21.18
CA VAL A 236 -9.76 -19.82 21.89
C VAL A 236 -10.26 -19.69 23.34
N CYS A 237 -11.56 -19.88 23.54
CA CYS A 237 -12.28 -19.90 24.80
C CYS A 237 -13.55 -20.76 24.64
N ASP A 238 -14.18 -21.18 25.74
CA ASP A 238 -15.53 -21.77 25.73
C ASP A 238 -16.32 -21.28 26.96
N GLY A 239 -17.39 -20.52 26.72
CA GLY A 239 -18.30 -20.11 27.78
C GLY A 239 -17.58 -19.29 28.85
N ALA A 240 -17.47 -19.84 30.06
CA ALA A 240 -16.70 -19.25 31.15
C ALA A 240 -15.21 -19.68 31.21
N ASP A 241 -14.83 -20.71 30.46
CA ASP A 241 -13.43 -21.12 30.33
C ASP A 241 -12.72 -20.24 29.30
N LEU A 242 -12.07 -19.19 29.78
CA LEU A 242 -11.36 -18.21 28.95
C LEU A 242 -9.90 -18.60 28.69
N GLY A 243 -9.48 -19.81 29.06
CA GLY A 243 -8.09 -20.24 28.88
C GLY A 243 -7.07 -19.48 29.74
N GLY A 244 -7.55 -18.80 30.80
CA GLY A 244 -6.73 -17.95 31.67
C GLY A 244 -6.58 -16.50 31.21
N GLU A 245 -7.22 -16.11 30.10
CA GLU A 245 -7.28 -14.73 29.65
C GLU A 245 -8.33 -13.92 30.42
N ASP A 246 -8.09 -12.62 30.54
CA ASP A 246 -8.99 -11.63 31.13
C ASP A 246 -8.95 -10.31 30.35
N CYS A 247 -9.75 -9.32 30.75
CA CYS A 247 -9.75 -8.04 30.05
C CYS A 247 -8.36 -7.39 30.03
N VAL A 248 -7.55 -7.60 31.08
CA VAL A 248 -6.19 -7.05 31.19
C VAL A 248 -5.24 -7.68 30.18
N SER A 249 -5.28 -9.00 30.03
CA SER A 249 -4.46 -9.70 29.04
C SER A 249 -4.86 -9.40 27.60
N GLN A 250 -6.13 -9.04 27.37
CA GLN A 250 -6.65 -8.59 26.08
C GLN A 250 -6.42 -7.09 25.80
N GLY A 251 -5.75 -6.36 26.71
CA GLY A 251 -5.35 -4.97 26.51
C GLY A 251 -6.36 -3.92 26.96
N HIS A 252 -7.34 -4.30 27.78
CA HIS A 252 -8.29 -3.42 28.45
C HIS A 252 -7.92 -3.24 29.93
N ASP A 253 -8.47 -2.24 30.62
CA ASP A 253 -8.04 -1.97 32.01
C ASP A 253 -8.71 -2.89 33.04
N ALA A 254 -9.99 -3.24 32.85
CA ALA A 254 -10.72 -4.16 33.72
C ALA A 254 -12.00 -4.70 33.05
N GLY A 255 -12.87 -5.33 33.83
CA GLY A 255 -14.21 -5.77 33.41
C GLY A 255 -14.36 -7.28 33.40
N VAL A 256 -15.39 -7.76 32.70
CA VAL A 256 -15.65 -9.19 32.51
C VAL A 256 -15.46 -9.51 31.04
N LEU A 257 -14.41 -10.28 30.75
CA LEU A 257 -14.16 -10.81 29.42
C LEU A 257 -15.15 -11.95 29.15
N GLY A 258 -15.81 -11.93 27.99
CA GLY A 258 -16.66 -13.02 27.52
C GLY A 258 -15.97 -13.86 26.47
N CYS A 259 -16.55 -15.01 26.16
CA CYS A 259 -16.23 -15.78 24.97
C CYS A 259 -17.26 -15.50 23.86
N LEU A 260 -16.82 -15.36 22.61
CA LEU A 260 -17.74 -15.28 21.48
C LEU A 260 -18.53 -16.59 21.36
N GLY A 261 -19.78 -16.50 20.89
CA GLY A 261 -20.66 -17.68 20.77
C GLY A 261 -20.24 -18.70 19.71
N ASP A 262 -19.18 -18.43 18.96
CA ASP A 262 -18.52 -19.36 18.04
C ASP A 262 -17.13 -19.81 18.52
N CYS A 263 -16.71 -19.39 19.71
CA CYS A 263 -15.45 -19.76 20.36
C CYS A 263 -14.18 -19.42 19.57
N THR A 264 -14.29 -18.59 18.53
CA THR A 264 -13.15 -18.17 17.69
C THR A 264 -12.35 -17.00 18.27
N GLY A 265 -12.84 -16.39 19.35
CA GLY A 265 -12.19 -15.27 20.03
C GLY A 265 -12.97 -14.76 21.25
N TYR A 266 -12.46 -13.69 21.86
CA TYR A 266 -13.04 -13.11 23.07
C TYR A 266 -14.03 -11.98 22.78
N ASP A 267 -15.09 -11.90 23.59
CA ASP A 267 -16.04 -10.79 23.62
C ASP A 267 -15.59 -9.76 24.66
N ALA A 268 -14.98 -8.67 24.18
CA ALA A 268 -14.54 -7.56 25.01
C ALA A 268 -15.65 -6.54 25.34
N SER A 269 -16.91 -6.78 24.98
CA SER A 269 -17.99 -5.81 25.24
C SER A 269 -18.28 -5.61 26.73
N GLY A 270 -17.89 -6.56 27.59
CA GLY A 270 -17.92 -6.45 29.05
C GLY A 270 -16.63 -5.89 29.66
N CYS A 271 -15.61 -5.61 28.85
CA CYS A 271 -14.39 -4.94 29.29
C CYS A 271 -14.59 -3.43 29.39
N VAL A 272 -13.83 -2.81 30.28
CA VAL A 272 -13.82 -1.37 30.50
C VAL A 272 -12.41 -0.86 30.29
N ASP A 273 -12.34 0.17 29.45
CA ASP A 273 -11.18 1.04 29.32
C ASP A 273 -11.44 2.26 30.18
N TYR A 274 -10.65 2.41 31.23
CA TYR A 274 -10.75 3.53 32.13
C TYR A 274 -10.23 4.78 31.41
N ALA A 275 -10.95 5.88 31.56
CA ALA A 275 -10.64 7.11 30.85
C ALA A 275 -10.81 8.33 31.76
N GLY A 276 -10.04 9.37 31.50
CA GLY A 276 -10.13 10.62 32.25
C GLY A 276 -9.06 10.75 33.35
N ASP A 277 -9.02 11.94 33.92
CA ASP A 277 -8.00 12.36 34.88
C ASP A 277 -8.08 11.55 36.19
N CYS A 278 -6.97 10.97 36.63
CA CYS A 278 -6.90 10.24 37.90
C CYS A 278 -6.95 11.15 39.11
N CYS A 279 -6.61 12.41 38.95
CA CYS A 279 -6.32 13.34 40.04
C CYS A 279 -7.46 14.37 40.20
N ALA A 280 -8.54 14.21 39.43
CA ALA A 280 -9.74 15.01 39.50
C ALA A 280 -10.98 14.14 39.29
N ASP A 281 -12.16 14.70 39.58
CA ASP A 281 -13.44 14.09 39.22
C ASP A 281 -13.52 13.93 37.69
N ASN A 282 -13.67 12.70 37.22
CA ASN A 282 -13.77 12.38 35.79
C ASN A 282 -15.10 11.71 35.43
N GLY A 283 -15.94 11.36 36.42
CA GLY A 283 -17.28 10.82 36.20
C GLY A 283 -17.35 9.40 35.63
N SER A 284 -16.20 8.75 35.39
CA SER A 284 -16.13 7.36 34.93
C SER A 284 -15.80 6.41 36.08
N PRO A 285 -16.14 5.12 36.05
CA PRO A 285 -15.54 4.16 36.97
C PRO A 285 -14.06 4.01 36.60
N GLY A 286 -13.14 4.29 37.52
CA GLY A 286 -11.69 4.29 37.25
C GLY A 286 -11.14 5.59 36.63
N CYS A 287 -9.87 5.58 36.26
CA CYS A 287 -9.19 6.68 35.57
C CYS A 287 -8.15 6.16 34.56
N ALA A 288 -7.60 7.05 33.73
CA ALA A 288 -6.73 6.67 32.61
C ALA A 288 -5.42 5.92 32.97
N ASP A 289 -5.03 5.88 34.25
CA ASP A 289 -3.91 5.07 34.71
C ASP A 289 -4.43 3.81 35.44
N PRO A 290 -4.20 2.60 34.91
CA PRO A 290 -4.69 1.37 35.50
C PRO A 290 -3.99 1.02 36.82
N THR A 291 -2.74 1.45 37.03
CA THR A 291 -2.04 1.22 38.30
C THR A 291 -2.66 2.07 39.39
N CYS A 292 -2.88 3.35 39.12
CA CYS A 292 -3.54 4.24 40.06
C CYS A 292 -4.99 3.87 40.31
N THR A 293 -5.70 3.51 39.24
CA THR A 293 -7.06 3.00 39.38
C THR A 293 -7.06 1.83 40.34
N ASN A 294 -6.20 0.81 40.15
CA ASN A 294 -6.12 -0.34 41.05
C ASN A 294 -5.77 0.02 42.49
N ASP A 295 -4.81 0.93 42.71
CA ASP A 295 -4.40 1.37 44.04
C ASP A 295 -5.54 2.09 44.78
N VAL A 296 -6.26 2.98 44.08
CA VAL A 296 -7.46 3.66 44.61
C VAL A 296 -8.60 2.67 44.80
N CYS A 297 -8.89 1.79 43.84
CA CYS A 297 -9.93 0.75 43.93
C CYS A 297 -9.74 -0.17 45.14
N ALA A 298 -8.48 -0.46 45.50
CA ALA A 298 -8.14 -1.32 46.63
C ALA A 298 -8.49 -0.66 47.98
N VAL A 299 -8.52 0.68 48.01
CA VAL A 299 -8.89 1.48 49.18
C VAL A 299 -10.40 1.80 49.15
N ASP A 300 -10.90 2.33 48.04
CA ASP A 300 -12.30 2.64 47.81
C ASP A 300 -12.85 1.96 46.54
N PRO A 301 -13.52 0.80 46.68
CA PRO A 301 -14.18 0.11 45.57
C PRO A 301 -15.28 0.93 44.88
N PHE A 302 -15.78 2.01 45.50
CA PHE A 302 -16.81 2.87 44.89
C PHE A 302 -16.26 3.59 43.65
N CYS A 303 -14.99 4.00 43.67
CA CYS A 303 -14.32 4.69 42.58
C CYS A 303 -14.28 3.89 41.27
N CYS A 304 -14.40 2.56 41.36
CA CYS A 304 -14.25 1.64 40.24
C CYS A 304 -15.54 0.92 39.86
N SER A 305 -16.57 1.04 40.71
CA SER A 305 -17.89 0.42 40.49
C SER A 305 -19.00 1.43 40.21
N ASN A 306 -18.79 2.71 40.54
CA ASN A 306 -19.79 3.75 40.40
C ASN A 306 -19.27 4.95 39.60
N THR A 307 -18.42 5.77 40.20
CA THR A 307 -17.91 6.99 39.57
C THR A 307 -16.64 7.43 40.27
N TRP A 308 -15.70 7.95 39.50
CA TRP A 308 -14.49 8.60 39.96
C TRP A 308 -14.80 10.07 40.20
N ASP A 309 -15.14 10.38 41.45
CA ASP A 309 -15.49 11.73 41.87
C ASP A 309 -14.30 12.45 42.55
N ALA A 310 -14.57 13.62 43.13
CA ALA A 310 -13.53 14.40 43.82
C ALA A 310 -12.92 13.68 45.04
N VAL A 311 -13.61 12.71 45.64
CA VAL A 311 -13.05 11.88 46.72
C VAL A 311 -12.06 10.88 46.12
N CYS A 312 -12.42 10.22 45.02
CA CYS A 312 -11.52 9.33 44.28
C CYS A 312 -10.25 10.03 43.81
N GLY A 313 -10.39 11.22 43.22
CA GLY A 313 -9.25 12.08 42.87
C GLY A 313 -8.41 12.45 44.10
N GLY A 314 -9.08 12.81 45.22
CA GLY A 314 -8.45 13.08 46.52
C GLY A 314 -7.64 11.92 47.09
N GLU A 315 -8.13 10.68 46.96
CA GLU A 315 -7.42 9.48 47.37
C GLU A 315 -6.24 9.17 46.44
N ALA A 316 -6.42 9.39 45.13
CA ALA A 316 -5.37 9.26 44.12
C ALA A 316 -4.14 10.15 44.41
N PHE A 317 -4.33 11.37 44.96
CA PHE A 317 -3.20 12.20 45.42
C PHE A 317 -2.30 11.51 46.45
N THR A 318 -2.85 10.62 47.27
CA THR A 318 -2.11 9.95 48.35
C THR A 318 -1.57 8.59 47.95
N LEU A 319 -2.29 7.89 47.07
CA LEU A 319 -1.99 6.52 46.67
C LEU A 319 -1.16 6.48 45.38
N CYS A 320 -1.30 7.49 44.52
CA CYS A 320 -0.65 7.62 43.22
C CYS A 320 0.20 8.91 43.09
N PRO A 321 1.14 9.18 44.02
CA PRO A 321 1.88 10.44 44.03
C PRO A 321 2.78 10.67 42.80
N ALA A 322 3.07 9.62 42.03
CA ALA A 322 3.84 9.74 40.79
C ALA A 322 3.03 10.35 39.62
N ILE A 323 1.70 10.41 39.75
CA ILE A 323 0.76 10.78 38.68
C ILE A 323 -0.09 11.97 39.06
N CYS A 324 -0.37 12.14 40.36
CA CYS A 324 -1.25 13.18 40.89
C CYS A 324 -0.54 14.33 41.57
N ASP A 325 0.77 14.40 41.49
CA ASP A 325 1.51 15.48 42.10
C ASP A 325 2.42 16.12 41.05
N PHE A 326 2.66 17.42 41.24
CA PHE A 326 3.81 18.18 40.73
C PHE A 326 3.68 19.04 39.46
N CYS A 327 2.47 19.38 38.99
CA CYS A 327 2.35 20.52 38.06
C CYS A 327 1.00 21.25 38.09
N GLY A 328 1.04 22.55 38.39
CA GLY A 328 -0.10 23.47 38.38
C GLY A 328 -0.74 23.74 39.74
N ASP A 329 -0.13 23.31 40.85
CA ASP A 329 -0.61 23.54 42.22
C ASP A 329 -0.15 24.90 42.81
N GLY A 330 0.74 25.58 42.10
CA GLY A 330 1.30 26.89 42.42
C GLY A 330 2.47 26.88 43.40
N ALA A 331 3.09 25.73 43.70
CA ALA A 331 4.24 25.64 44.60
C ALA A 331 5.25 24.56 44.21
N ILE A 332 6.53 24.92 44.09
CA ILE A 332 7.62 23.92 43.92
C ILE A 332 7.83 23.16 45.23
N ASN A 333 7.29 21.95 45.33
CA ASN A 333 7.25 21.10 46.51
C ASN A 333 7.71 19.63 46.26
N SER A 334 8.20 19.33 45.06
CA SER A 334 8.65 18.02 44.57
C SER A 334 10.11 17.98 44.17
N PRO A 335 10.79 16.83 44.27
CA PRO A 335 12.11 16.64 43.67
C PRO A 335 12.09 16.49 42.14
N VAL A 336 10.92 16.35 41.50
CA VAL A 336 10.79 16.12 40.05
C VAL A 336 10.33 17.37 39.29
N GLU A 337 9.70 18.35 39.94
CA GLU A 337 9.26 19.58 39.28
C GLU A 337 10.34 20.67 39.32
N THR A 338 10.61 21.25 38.16
CA THR A 338 11.58 22.34 38.00
C THR A 338 10.94 23.71 38.28
N CYS A 339 9.63 23.82 38.06
CA CYS A 339 8.79 25.01 38.25
C CYS A 339 7.32 24.58 38.45
N ASP A 340 6.45 25.49 38.91
CA ASP A 340 5.00 25.27 38.92
C ASP A 340 4.25 26.56 38.55
N GLY A 341 3.63 26.59 37.36
CA GLY A 341 2.82 27.72 36.92
C GLY A 341 3.58 29.05 36.93
N MET A 342 3.32 29.90 37.94
CA MET A 342 4.05 31.17 38.15
C MET A 342 5.18 31.07 39.19
N ASP A 343 5.24 29.99 39.96
CA ASP A 343 6.36 29.72 40.87
C ASP A 343 7.52 29.10 40.09
N LEU A 344 8.44 29.96 39.65
CA LEU A 344 9.61 29.57 38.85
C LEU A 344 10.84 29.28 39.71
N GLY A 345 10.71 29.23 41.05
CA GLY A 345 11.85 28.97 41.94
C GLY A 345 12.94 30.05 41.89
N GLY A 346 12.58 31.26 41.44
CA GLY A 346 13.50 32.36 41.20
C GLY A 346 14.21 32.33 39.85
N ALA A 347 13.91 31.36 38.98
CA ALA A 347 14.39 31.35 37.61
C ALA A 347 13.75 32.48 36.77
N SER A 348 14.53 32.96 35.81
CA SER A 348 14.14 33.97 34.82
C SER A 348 14.75 33.63 33.45
N CYS A 349 14.26 34.25 32.38
CA CYS A 349 14.87 34.10 31.05
C CYS A 349 16.37 34.40 31.09
N THR A 350 16.81 35.38 31.90
CA THR A 350 18.23 35.68 32.13
C THR A 350 19.00 34.54 32.78
N SER A 351 18.39 33.82 33.73
CA SER A 351 19.01 32.62 34.32
C SER A 351 19.10 31.44 33.35
N GLN A 352 18.24 31.40 32.33
CA GLN A 352 18.20 30.37 31.29
C GLN A 352 19.05 30.74 30.05
N GLY A 353 19.80 31.86 30.10
CA GLY A 353 20.71 32.28 29.03
C GLY A 353 20.10 33.20 27.97
N PHE A 354 18.95 33.82 28.24
CA PHE A 354 18.27 34.77 27.35
C PHE A 354 18.40 36.22 27.87
N ASP A 355 18.28 37.23 27.00
CA ASP A 355 18.47 38.64 27.39
C ASP A 355 17.31 39.17 28.26
N GLY A 356 16.12 38.58 28.13
CA GLY A 356 14.96 38.93 28.92
C GLY A 356 13.70 38.21 28.48
N GLY A 357 12.54 38.82 28.70
CA GLY A 357 11.23 38.23 28.41
C GLY A 357 10.58 37.56 29.62
N THR A 358 9.47 36.88 29.37
CA THR A 358 8.70 36.18 30.40
C THR A 358 9.02 34.70 30.32
N LEU A 359 9.61 34.15 31.38
CA LEU A 359 9.84 32.71 31.50
C LEU A 359 8.53 32.06 31.94
N GLY A 360 8.10 31.03 31.21
CA GLY A 360 6.97 30.20 31.60
C GLY A 360 7.44 28.88 32.23
N CYS A 361 6.49 28.14 32.78
CA CYS A 361 6.68 26.74 33.14
C CYS A 361 6.00 25.86 32.09
N LEU A 362 6.64 24.76 31.65
CA LEU A 362 5.96 23.79 30.78
C LEU A 362 4.76 23.17 31.50
N ALA A 363 3.77 22.72 30.73
CA ALA A 363 2.53 22.16 31.28
C ALA A 363 2.72 20.84 32.05
N ASP A 364 3.88 20.21 31.91
CA ASP A 364 4.28 19.00 32.65
C ASP A 364 5.33 19.30 33.76
N CYS A 365 5.68 20.59 33.95
CA CYS A 365 6.63 21.09 34.95
C CYS A 365 8.03 20.44 34.91
N SER A 366 8.33 19.73 33.83
CA SER A 366 9.62 19.05 33.64
C SER A 366 10.76 20.03 33.36
N ASP A 367 10.44 21.16 32.73
CA ASP A 367 11.39 22.22 32.37
C ASP A 367 10.69 23.58 32.18
N PHE A 368 11.45 24.64 31.90
CA PHE A 368 10.94 25.97 31.65
C PHE A 368 10.49 26.18 30.20
N ASP A 369 9.37 26.89 30.01
CA ASP A 369 8.94 27.37 28.69
C ASP A 369 9.68 28.66 28.33
N THR A 370 10.64 28.55 27.41
CA THR A 370 11.46 29.67 26.92
C THR A 370 10.90 30.33 25.67
N THR A 371 9.71 29.94 25.18
CA THR A 371 9.14 30.49 23.92
C THR A 371 8.83 31.98 24.00
N SER A 372 8.56 32.48 25.21
CA SER A 372 8.33 33.90 25.51
C SER A 372 9.59 34.61 26.05
N CYS A 373 10.73 33.92 26.07
CA CYS A 373 12.02 34.55 26.32
C CYS A 373 12.53 35.26 25.06
N ILE A 374 13.16 36.40 25.27
CA ILE A 374 13.78 37.21 24.23
C ILE A 374 15.20 36.70 24.07
N ALA A 375 15.45 35.98 22.97
CA ALA A 375 16.80 35.61 22.57
C ALA A 375 17.62 36.86 22.24
N PHE A 376 18.95 36.74 22.33
CA PHE A 376 19.81 37.76 21.73
C PHE A 376 19.56 37.74 20.21
N VAL A 377 18.97 38.81 19.68
CA VAL A 377 18.67 38.92 18.25
C VAL A 377 19.25 40.23 17.74
N GLY A 378 20.21 40.12 16.83
CA GLY A 378 20.77 41.26 16.15
C GLY A 378 22.26 41.12 15.93
N ASP A 379 22.71 41.56 14.76
CA ASP A 379 24.11 41.56 14.33
C ASP A 379 25.01 42.24 15.38
N CYS A 380 26.00 41.52 15.89
CA CYS A 380 26.98 42.06 16.85
C CYS A 380 27.75 43.26 16.31
N CYS A 381 27.92 43.38 14.99
CA CYS A 381 28.70 44.43 14.34
C CYS A 381 27.88 45.69 14.03
N ALA A 382 26.59 45.73 14.37
CA ALA A 382 25.69 46.84 14.08
C ALA A 382 24.75 47.14 15.24
N ALA A 383 24.25 48.38 15.32
CA ALA A 383 23.21 48.75 16.27
C ALA A 383 21.95 47.91 16.00
N ASN A 384 21.54 47.09 16.96
CA ASN A 384 20.33 46.28 16.86
C ASN A 384 19.20 46.77 17.80
N GLY A 385 19.52 47.68 18.72
CA GLY A 385 18.55 48.33 19.61
C GLY A 385 18.04 47.44 20.74
N THR A 386 18.53 46.20 20.85
CA THR A 386 18.27 45.27 21.96
C THR A 386 19.52 45.15 22.82
N PRO A 387 19.45 44.86 24.12
CA PRO A 387 20.66 44.53 24.88
C PRO A 387 21.31 43.24 24.35
N GLY A 388 22.63 43.27 24.19
CA GLY A 388 23.39 42.16 23.61
C GLY A 388 23.25 41.99 22.09
N CYS A 389 23.85 40.93 21.56
CA CYS A 389 23.82 40.57 20.15
C CYS A 389 23.80 39.04 19.95
N ASP A 390 23.55 38.60 18.71
CA ASP A 390 23.28 37.22 18.33
C ASP A 390 24.43 36.22 18.54
N ASP A 391 25.63 36.68 18.89
CA ASP A 391 26.73 35.85 19.36
C ASP A 391 26.96 36.02 20.88
N PRO A 392 26.71 34.98 21.70
CA PRO A 392 26.88 35.04 23.15
C PRO A 392 28.32 35.31 23.61
N GLY A 393 29.31 34.88 22.82
CA GLY A 393 30.73 35.09 23.13
C GLY A 393 31.15 36.54 22.88
N CYS A 394 30.77 37.08 21.73
CA CYS A 394 30.97 38.48 21.38
C CYS A 394 30.19 39.42 22.31
N SER A 395 28.90 39.12 22.53
CA SER A 395 28.03 39.84 23.46
C SER A 395 28.70 39.93 24.84
N ALA A 396 29.08 38.80 25.44
CA ALA A 396 29.73 38.79 26.75
C ALA A 396 31.06 39.58 26.80
N ALA A 397 31.85 39.55 25.74
CA ALA A 397 33.11 40.28 25.67
C ALA A 397 32.90 41.80 25.62
N VAL A 398 31.97 42.28 24.79
CA VAL A 398 31.59 43.69 24.73
C VAL A 398 30.90 44.11 26.03
N CYS A 399 29.98 43.31 26.59
CA CYS A 399 29.34 43.58 27.88
C CYS A 399 30.35 43.79 29.03
N ALA A 400 31.48 43.07 28.98
CA ALA A 400 32.51 43.16 30.01
C ALA A 400 33.28 44.48 29.95
N PHE A 401 33.33 45.10 28.76
CA PHE A 401 33.95 46.39 28.53
C PHE A 401 32.95 47.55 28.70
N ASP A 402 31.81 47.47 28.03
CA ASP A 402 30.68 48.39 28.17
C ASP A 402 29.39 47.67 28.62
N PRO A 403 29.08 47.70 29.94
CA PRO A 403 27.86 47.13 30.48
C PRO A 403 26.55 47.75 29.94
N LEU A 404 26.60 48.95 29.33
CA LEU A 404 25.42 49.60 28.76
C LEU A 404 24.92 48.88 27.50
N CYS A 405 25.82 48.23 26.75
CA CYS A 405 25.45 47.40 25.60
C CYS A 405 24.54 46.23 25.98
N CYS A 406 24.54 45.83 27.26
CA CYS A 406 23.82 44.65 27.76
C CYS A 406 22.79 44.99 28.85
N SER A 407 22.64 46.27 29.19
CA SER A 407 21.65 46.74 30.16
C SER A 407 20.74 47.83 29.64
N LEU A 408 21.10 48.46 28.53
CA LEU A 408 20.32 49.53 27.91
C LEU A 408 19.92 49.16 26.48
N SER A 409 20.90 49.06 25.59
CA SER A 409 20.69 48.71 24.17
C SER A 409 22.03 48.56 23.46
N TRP A 410 22.09 47.65 22.51
CA TRP A 410 23.19 47.52 21.56
C TRP A 410 23.06 48.58 20.47
N ASP A 411 23.79 49.67 20.65
CA ASP A 411 23.80 50.82 19.76
C ASP A 411 25.04 50.82 18.83
N ALA A 412 25.27 51.94 18.13
CA ALA A 412 26.38 52.05 17.18
C ALA A 412 27.75 51.99 17.86
N ILE A 413 27.84 52.36 19.14
CA ILE A 413 29.09 52.26 19.92
C ILE A 413 29.36 50.79 20.23
N CYS A 414 28.34 50.04 20.66
CA CYS A 414 28.46 48.59 20.89
C CYS A 414 28.93 47.82 19.65
N GLY A 415 28.39 48.17 18.46
CA GLY A 415 28.86 47.60 17.19
C GLY A 415 30.31 47.97 16.84
N GLN A 416 30.76 49.18 17.19
CA GLN A 416 32.16 49.60 16.99
C GLN A 416 33.12 48.91 17.95
N GLU A 417 32.70 48.68 19.20
CA GLU A 417 33.48 47.92 20.17
C GLU A 417 33.57 46.44 19.77
N ALA A 418 32.47 45.85 19.32
CA ALA A 418 32.44 44.50 18.76
C ALA A 418 33.38 44.36 17.55
N ALA A 419 33.45 45.36 16.67
CA ALA A 419 34.29 45.32 15.47
C ALA A 419 35.80 45.21 15.76
N VAL A 420 36.25 45.63 16.95
CA VAL A 420 37.67 45.59 17.35
C VAL A 420 37.98 44.54 18.41
N GLU A 421 36.97 43.87 18.97
CA GLU A 421 37.11 42.87 20.01
C GLU A 421 37.48 41.50 19.42
N PRO A 422 38.63 40.89 19.81
CA PRO A 422 39.05 39.59 19.29
C PRO A 422 38.03 38.47 19.50
N ALA A 423 37.23 38.51 20.58
CA ALA A 423 36.18 37.53 20.83
C ALA A 423 35.01 37.60 19.82
N CYS A 424 34.87 38.72 19.11
CA CYS A 424 33.86 38.94 18.08
C CYS A 424 34.36 38.58 16.67
N GLN A 425 35.62 38.14 16.51
CA GLN A 425 36.18 37.82 15.20
C GLN A 425 35.88 36.38 14.78
N GLY A 426 35.02 36.22 13.76
CA GLY A 426 34.81 34.97 13.05
C GLY A 426 33.66 34.08 13.55
N VAL A 427 32.74 34.62 14.35
CA VAL A 427 31.56 33.89 14.85
C VAL A 427 30.30 34.72 14.56
N GLY A 428 29.25 34.11 14.00
CA GLY A 428 27.91 34.70 13.85
C GLY A 428 27.68 35.65 12.67
N GLY A 429 28.67 36.45 12.26
CA GLY A 429 28.58 37.36 11.12
C GLY A 429 29.90 38.08 10.94
N THR A 430 30.45 38.12 9.73
CA THR A 430 31.72 38.80 9.48
C THR A 430 31.54 40.31 9.72
N CYS A 431 32.06 40.86 10.83
CA CYS A 431 32.31 42.30 10.90
C CYS A 431 33.28 42.65 9.75
N PRO A 432 32.86 43.44 8.74
CA PRO A 432 33.79 43.91 7.70
C PRO A 432 34.80 44.83 8.36
N ASN A 433 36.09 44.52 8.24
CA ASN A 433 37.14 45.27 8.92
C ASN A 433 37.56 46.49 8.10
N CYS A 434 36.68 47.49 8.02
CA CYS A 434 37.03 48.75 7.38
C CYS A 434 38.29 49.35 8.03
N GLY A 435 39.35 49.53 7.24
CA GLY A 435 40.65 50.04 7.68
C GLY A 435 41.73 48.95 7.84
N ASN A 436 41.50 47.72 7.38
CA ASN A 436 42.48 46.63 7.42
C ASN A 436 43.49 46.64 6.25
N GLY A 437 43.29 47.52 5.27
CA GLY A 437 44.13 47.71 4.09
C GLY A 437 43.87 46.76 2.92
N VAL A 438 42.79 45.98 2.95
CA VAL A 438 42.36 45.03 1.89
C VAL A 438 40.92 45.35 1.51
N ILE A 439 40.61 45.37 0.21
CA ILE A 439 39.22 45.59 -0.25
C ILE A 439 38.53 44.22 -0.35
N GLU A 440 37.58 43.97 0.55
CA GLU A 440 36.85 42.70 0.62
C GLU A 440 35.33 42.97 0.52
N ALA A 441 34.57 42.10 -0.14
CA ALA A 441 33.12 42.34 -0.28
C ALA A 441 32.47 42.30 1.11
N PRO A 442 31.67 43.32 1.52
CA PRO A 442 30.96 44.29 0.68
C PRO A 442 31.58 45.72 0.56
N GLU A 443 32.86 45.91 0.91
CA GLU A 443 33.53 47.22 0.92
C GLU A 443 33.73 47.79 -0.50
N ALA A 444 33.50 49.10 -0.66
CA ALA A 444 33.82 49.83 -1.89
C ALA A 444 35.31 50.25 -1.94
N CYS A 445 35.93 50.42 -0.77
CA CYS A 445 37.32 50.80 -0.55
C CYS A 445 37.71 50.44 0.90
N ASP A 446 39.00 50.41 1.23
CA ASP A 446 39.48 50.25 2.61
C ASP A 446 40.61 51.24 2.89
N GLY A 447 40.35 52.27 3.70
CA GLY A 447 41.36 53.26 4.08
C GLY A 447 42.07 53.89 2.86
N ALA A 448 43.35 53.56 2.66
CA ALA A 448 44.14 54.01 1.50
C ALA A 448 44.05 53.09 0.28
N ALA A 449 43.50 51.88 0.43
CA ALA A 449 43.22 50.95 -0.65
C ALA A 449 41.92 51.36 -1.36
N LEU A 450 42.04 52.17 -2.41
CA LEU A 450 40.91 52.72 -3.19
C LEU A 450 40.60 51.91 -4.46
N GLY A 451 41.18 50.71 -4.61
CA GLY A 451 40.90 49.83 -5.75
C GLY A 451 41.38 50.38 -7.10
N GLY A 452 42.39 51.25 -7.08
CA GLY A 452 42.88 51.97 -8.26
C GLY A 452 42.01 53.14 -8.72
N GLN A 453 40.96 53.48 -7.96
CA GLN A 453 40.12 54.64 -8.23
C GLN A 453 40.87 55.94 -7.88
N THR A 454 40.58 56.99 -8.64
CA THR A 454 41.14 58.34 -8.48
C THR A 454 40.03 59.36 -8.62
N CYS A 455 40.26 60.62 -8.23
CA CYS A 455 39.29 61.67 -8.49
C CYS A 455 38.91 61.78 -9.98
N VAL A 456 39.87 61.49 -10.88
CA VAL A 456 39.66 61.43 -12.33
C VAL A 456 38.69 60.33 -12.74
N SER A 457 38.82 59.12 -12.17
CA SER A 457 37.87 58.04 -12.48
C SER A 457 36.48 58.25 -11.86
N GLN A 458 36.35 59.16 -10.88
CA GLN A 458 35.09 59.58 -10.29
C GLN A 458 34.48 60.83 -10.96
N GLY A 459 35.11 61.34 -12.03
CA GLY A 459 34.57 62.44 -12.85
C GLY A 459 35.05 63.85 -12.46
N PHE A 460 36.14 63.98 -11.70
CA PHE A 460 36.76 65.26 -11.33
C PHE A 460 38.13 65.42 -12.00
N ASP A 461 38.58 66.64 -12.29
CA ASP A 461 39.88 66.83 -13.00
C ASP A 461 41.12 66.51 -12.13
N GLY A 462 40.97 66.36 -10.80
CA GLY A 462 42.04 65.96 -9.89
C GLY A 462 41.66 65.99 -8.41
N GLY A 463 42.66 65.90 -7.53
CA GLY A 463 42.49 65.94 -6.06
C GLY A 463 42.86 64.64 -5.35
N THR A 464 42.57 64.56 -4.04
CA THR A 464 42.83 63.38 -3.21
C THR A 464 41.51 62.66 -2.96
N LEU A 465 41.38 61.45 -3.49
CA LEU A 465 40.24 60.57 -3.23
C LEU A 465 40.46 59.87 -1.89
N GLY A 466 39.42 59.80 -1.05
CA GLY A 466 39.42 59.09 0.21
C GLY A 466 38.46 57.89 0.22
N CYS A 467 38.41 57.20 1.34
CA CYS A 467 37.41 56.18 1.63
C CYS A 467 36.54 56.65 2.81
N GLN A 468 35.23 56.42 2.77
CA GLN A 468 34.37 56.73 3.92
C GLN A 468 34.78 55.87 5.13
N PRO A 469 34.59 56.35 6.38
CA PRO A 469 34.96 55.61 7.58
C PRO A 469 34.25 54.27 7.77
N ASP A 470 33.15 54.05 7.05
CA ASP A 470 32.37 52.81 7.03
C ASP A 470 32.64 51.93 5.79
N CYS A 471 33.60 52.34 4.94
CA CYS A 471 34.01 51.65 3.73
C CYS A 471 32.90 51.39 2.70
N SER A 472 31.72 52.01 2.88
CA SER A 472 30.55 51.81 2.04
C SER A 472 30.65 52.54 0.69
N ALA A 473 31.47 53.59 0.62
CA ALA A 473 31.66 54.41 -0.56
C ALA A 473 33.01 55.16 -0.55
N LEU A 474 33.43 55.63 -1.72
CA LEU A 474 34.57 56.53 -1.88
C LEU A 474 34.20 57.94 -1.39
N ASP A 475 35.13 58.59 -0.69
CA ASP A 475 35.00 59.98 -0.25
C ASP A 475 35.59 60.93 -1.31
N THR A 476 34.71 61.63 -2.01
CA THR A 476 35.06 62.60 -3.06
C THR A 476 35.22 64.03 -2.53
N SER A 477 35.10 64.27 -1.22
CA SER A 477 35.21 65.61 -0.64
C SER A 477 36.59 66.26 -0.82
N GLY A 478 37.64 65.45 -1.01
CA GLY A 478 38.99 65.89 -1.36
C GLY A 478 39.28 65.99 -2.86
N CYS A 479 38.30 65.70 -3.72
CA CYS A 479 38.38 65.85 -5.17
C CYS A 479 38.03 67.28 -5.60
N ALA A 480 38.67 67.77 -6.66
CA ALA A 480 38.49 69.12 -7.17
C ALA A 480 38.49 69.14 -8.71
N PHE A 481 37.68 70.05 -9.27
CA PHE A 481 37.80 70.46 -10.66
C PHE A 481 38.93 71.49 -10.76
N GLN A 482 40.12 71.05 -11.15
CA GLN A 482 41.24 71.93 -11.51
C GLN A 482 41.02 72.28 -12.98
N GLY A 483 40.86 73.57 -13.32
CA GLY A 483 40.52 74.01 -14.68
C GLY A 483 41.45 73.47 -15.78
N PHE A 484 41.12 73.76 -17.04
CA PHE A 484 41.72 73.12 -18.22
C PHE A 484 41.19 71.69 -18.55
N GLY A 485 39.90 71.45 -18.33
CA GLY A 485 39.24 70.16 -18.57
C GLY A 485 39.21 69.66 -20.03
N ASP A 486 38.99 68.35 -20.19
CA ASP A 486 38.90 67.66 -21.50
C ASP A 486 37.53 67.84 -22.14
N CYS A 487 37.38 68.95 -22.86
CA CYS A 487 36.12 69.28 -23.53
C CYS A 487 35.92 68.60 -24.90
N ILE A 488 36.95 67.94 -25.44
CA ILE A 488 36.85 67.31 -26.76
C ILE A 488 36.30 65.88 -26.65
N ASN A 489 36.67 65.15 -25.60
CA ASN A 489 36.15 63.81 -25.35
C ASN A 489 34.88 63.83 -24.50
N ASN A 490 34.64 64.92 -23.77
CA ASN A 490 33.47 65.07 -22.91
C ASN A 490 32.64 66.29 -23.34
N PRO A 491 31.39 66.11 -23.79
CA PRO A 491 30.63 67.15 -24.48
C PRO A 491 30.47 68.46 -23.65
N PRO A 492 30.45 69.63 -24.31
CA PRO A 492 31.24 70.79 -23.86
C PRO A 492 30.62 71.67 -22.77
N ALA A 493 29.59 71.20 -22.06
CA ALA A 493 28.88 71.99 -21.03
C ALA A 493 28.93 71.38 -19.63
N ALA A 494 29.45 70.15 -19.47
CA ALA A 494 29.54 69.48 -18.17
C ALA A 494 30.95 69.46 -17.57
N VAL A 495 32.00 69.66 -18.39
CA VAL A 495 33.41 69.53 -17.97
C VAL A 495 34.12 70.88 -17.89
N CYS A 496 33.74 71.86 -18.70
CA CYS A 496 34.26 73.22 -18.55
C CYS A 496 33.58 73.92 -17.37
N LEU A 497 34.37 74.60 -16.55
CA LEU A 497 33.86 75.38 -15.43
C LEU A 497 33.01 76.58 -15.93
N PRO A 498 32.07 77.09 -15.12
CA PRO A 498 31.30 78.27 -15.49
C PRO A 498 32.21 79.48 -15.78
N GLY A 499 32.29 79.90 -17.05
CA GLY A 499 33.17 80.97 -17.52
C GLY A 499 34.24 80.48 -18.50
N GLU A 500 34.53 79.19 -18.52
CA GLU A 500 35.46 78.58 -19.47
C GLU A 500 34.79 78.31 -20.83
N GLN A 501 35.58 78.40 -21.90
CA GLN A 501 35.20 78.01 -23.25
C GLN A 501 36.03 76.81 -23.70
N CYS A 502 35.39 75.88 -24.39
CA CYS A 502 36.10 74.78 -25.04
C CYS A 502 36.76 75.29 -26.33
N ILE A 503 38.09 75.33 -26.36
CA ILE A 503 38.84 75.58 -27.59
C ILE A 503 39.33 74.26 -28.17
N VAL A 504 39.05 74.07 -29.45
CA VAL A 504 39.46 72.90 -30.25
C VAL A 504 40.32 73.36 -31.42
N ASP A 505 41.22 72.51 -31.90
CA ASP A 505 42.00 72.79 -33.10
C ASP A 505 41.06 72.97 -34.33
N PRO A 506 41.04 74.16 -34.97
CA PRO A 506 40.18 74.42 -36.12
C PRO A 506 40.53 73.57 -37.36
N ILE A 507 41.71 72.96 -37.41
CA ILE A 507 42.16 72.12 -38.53
C ILE A 507 42.16 70.65 -38.08
N GLY A 508 40.97 70.04 -38.06
CA GLY A 508 40.82 68.59 -37.89
C GLY A 508 40.17 68.13 -36.59
N MET A 509 39.81 69.03 -35.67
CA MET A 509 39.10 68.72 -34.42
C MET A 509 39.70 67.51 -33.69
N SER A 510 41.03 67.43 -33.61
CA SER A 510 41.73 66.28 -33.02
C SER A 510 42.23 66.52 -31.60
N GLU A 511 42.18 67.77 -31.12
CA GLU A 511 42.63 68.17 -29.79
C GLU A 511 41.75 69.30 -29.24
N GLY A 512 41.52 69.34 -27.93
CA GLY A 512 40.78 70.44 -27.28
C GLY A 512 40.94 70.52 -25.76
N ALA A 513 40.72 71.70 -25.21
CA ALA A 513 40.74 71.96 -23.77
C ALA A 513 39.77 73.08 -23.39
N CYS A 514 39.23 73.01 -22.17
CA CYS A 514 38.56 74.15 -21.56
C CYS A 514 39.60 75.23 -21.24
N ILE A 515 39.31 76.48 -21.54
CA ILE A 515 40.15 77.60 -21.13
C ILE A 515 39.29 78.71 -20.56
N ASP A 516 39.79 79.41 -19.55
CA ASP A 516 39.09 80.58 -19.02
C ASP A 516 39.32 81.78 -19.94
N VAL A 517 38.22 82.34 -20.46
CA VAL A 517 38.25 83.45 -21.41
C VAL A 517 37.94 84.72 -20.64
N THR A 518 38.94 85.20 -19.91
CA THR A 518 39.17 86.60 -19.46
C THR A 518 40.07 86.61 -18.22
N CYS A 519 41.39 86.65 -18.42
CA CYS A 519 42.34 86.86 -17.33
C CYS A 519 43.02 88.24 -17.44
N THR A 520 43.35 88.86 -16.31
CA THR A 520 44.16 90.09 -16.28
C THR A 520 45.61 89.75 -15.96
N ASP A 521 45.83 88.80 -15.06
CA ASP A 521 47.13 88.22 -14.77
C ASP A 521 47.03 86.71 -14.47
N ILE A 522 48.18 86.08 -14.19
CA ILE A 522 48.27 84.63 -13.96
C ILE A 522 47.52 84.16 -12.71
N GLY A 523 47.27 85.04 -11.73
CA GLY A 523 46.54 84.72 -10.51
C GLY A 523 45.03 84.55 -10.75
N ASP A 524 44.51 85.05 -11.86
CA ASP A 524 43.13 84.85 -12.30
C ASP A 524 42.92 83.48 -12.94
N CYS A 525 43.99 82.76 -13.30
CA CYS A 525 43.90 81.49 -13.99
C CYS A 525 43.81 80.30 -13.04
N PRO A 526 43.08 79.24 -13.42
CA PRO A 526 43.10 77.98 -12.68
C PRO A 526 44.52 77.40 -12.66
N LEU A 527 44.79 76.56 -11.65
CA LEU A 527 46.07 75.87 -11.58
C LEU A 527 46.14 74.78 -12.66
N ALA A 528 47.28 74.66 -13.34
CA ALA A 528 47.48 73.58 -14.29
C ALA A 528 47.32 72.21 -13.60
N PRO A 529 46.68 71.24 -14.26
CA PRO A 529 46.64 69.86 -13.78
C PRO A 529 48.06 69.30 -13.55
N PRO A 530 48.22 68.38 -12.59
CA PRO A 530 49.53 67.80 -12.29
C PRO A 530 50.08 66.93 -13.44
N GLY A 531 51.40 66.74 -13.46
CA GLY A 531 52.06 65.78 -14.37
C GLY A 531 52.83 66.37 -15.55
N GLY A 532 52.96 67.70 -15.61
CA GLY A 532 53.72 68.41 -16.64
C GLY A 532 54.65 69.48 -16.06
N THR A 533 55.53 70.02 -16.90
CA THR A 533 56.37 71.19 -16.58
C THR A 533 55.91 72.45 -17.33
N ALA A 534 54.91 72.33 -18.20
CA ALA A 534 54.29 73.46 -18.88
C ALA A 534 53.60 74.37 -17.85
N VAL A 535 53.62 75.68 -18.08
CA VAL A 535 53.15 76.67 -17.12
C VAL A 535 51.89 77.34 -17.61
N VAL A 536 51.00 77.69 -16.67
CA VAL A 536 49.85 78.53 -16.99
C VAL A 536 50.34 79.92 -17.33
N VAL A 537 49.81 80.51 -18.39
CA VAL A 537 50.03 81.91 -18.76
C VAL A 537 48.69 82.56 -19.09
N CYS A 538 48.64 83.86 -18.88
CA CYS A 538 47.52 84.71 -19.26
C CYS A 538 47.93 85.52 -20.50
N THR A 539 47.43 85.16 -21.68
CA THR A 539 47.81 85.80 -22.94
C THR A 539 46.69 85.76 -23.96
N ASP A 540 46.61 86.78 -24.81
CA ASP A 540 45.69 86.84 -25.97
C ASP A 540 46.20 85.92 -27.10
N ILE A 541 45.74 84.68 -27.11
CA ILE A 541 46.13 83.70 -28.13
C ILE A 541 45.17 83.71 -29.32
N THR A 542 43.92 84.12 -29.11
CA THR A 542 42.89 84.21 -30.15
C THR A 542 43.03 85.48 -31.00
N GLY A 543 43.77 86.48 -30.52
CA GLY A 543 44.05 87.74 -31.19
C GLY A 543 42.89 88.73 -31.16
N GLU A 544 41.96 88.56 -30.22
CA GLU A 544 40.73 89.36 -30.10
C GLU A 544 40.81 90.50 -29.09
N GLY A 545 41.96 90.66 -28.43
CA GLY A 545 42.26 91.74 -27.48
C GLY A 545 41.85 91.46 -26.04
N LEU A 546 41.45 90.23 -25.74
CA LEU A 546 41.27 89.70 -24.38
C LEU A 546 42.35 88.66 -24.12
N ASN A 547 42.78 88.48 -22.87
CA ASN A 547 43.72 87.40 -22.56
C ASN A 547 42.96 86.16 -22.09
N GLU A 548 43.42 85.01 -22.54
CA GLU A 548 42.94 83.71 -22.11
C GLU A 548 43.96 83.03 -21.20
N CYS A 549 43.45 82.25 -20.25
CA CYS A 549 44.28 81.33 -19.50
C CYS A 549 44.61 80.14 -20.39
N ILE A 550 45.89 79.86 -20.61
CA ILE A 550 46.36 78.69 -21.36
C ILE A 550 47.52 78.02 -20.65
N ILE A 551 47.77 76.76 -20.95
CA ILE A 551 48.99 76.06 -20.52
C ILE A 551 49.99 76.12 -21.69
N ASP A 552 51.01 76.97 -21.56
CA ASP A 552 52.01 77.23 -22.60
C ASP A 552 53.12 76.17 -22.59
N CYS A 553 53.28 75.49 -23.73
CA CYS A 553 54.31 74.49 -23.98
C CYS A 553 55.28 74.89 -25.11
N SER A 554 55.24 76.15 -25.56
CA SER A 554 56.07 76.68 -26.67
C SER A 554 57.58 76.62 -26.41
N GLY A 555 57.99 76.54 -25.14
CA GLY A 555 59.38 76.34 -24.72
C GLY A 555 59.85 74.88 -24.74
N GLY A 556 59.02 73.95 -25.23
CA GLY A 556 59.30 72.51 -25.23
C GLY A 556 59.05 71.82 -23.89
N GLN A 557 58.27 72.46 -23.01
CA GLN A 557 57.85 71.87 -21.73
C GLN A 557 56.90 70.69 -21.96
N THR A 558 56.86 69.75 -21.02
CA THR A 558 55.91 68.63 -21.07
C THR A 558 54.55 69.07 -20.55
N CYS A 559 53.49 68.75 -21.29
CA CYS A 559 52.12 69.00 -20.85
C CYS A 559 51.72 68.12 -19.65
N PRO A 560 50.70 68.52 -18.88
CA PRO A 560 50.10 67.67 -17.84
C PRO A 560 49.74 66.26 -18.32
N THR A 561 49.64 65.32 -17.40
CA THR A 561 49.39 63.91 -17.74
C THR A 561 48.14 63.77 -18.60
N GLY A 562 48.27 63.16 -19.78
CA GLY A 562 47.18 62.92 -20.71
C GLY A 562 46.97 64.02 -21.75
N MET A 563 47.50 65.22 -21.54
CA MET A 563 47.51 66.30 -22.53
C MET A 563 48.70 66.19 -23.48
N VAL A 564 48.53 66.71 -24.69
CA VAL A 564 49.58 66.84 -25.71
C VAL A 564 49.81 68.31 -26.04
N CYS A 565 51.06 68.66 -26.37
CA CYS A 565 51.40 70.01 -26.82
C CYS A 565 51.02 70.15 -28.29
N ASN A 566 50.02 70.98 -28.61
CA ASN A 566 49.57 71.18 -29.98
C ASN A 566 50.69 71.80 -30.83
N ALA A 567 50.95 71.20 -32.00
CA ALA A 567 52.07 71.60 -32.84
C ALA A 567 51.92 73.00 -33.47
N LEU A 568 50.70 73.51 -33.63
CA LEU A 568 50.42 74.79 -34.28
C LEU A 568 50.35 75.96 -33.30
N PHE A 569 49.61 75.80 -32.21
CA PHE A 569 49.35 76.86 -31.24
C PHE A 569 50.22 76.76 -29.98
N GLN A 570 50.96 75.67 -29.81
CA GLN A 570 51.87 75.45 -28.66
C GLN A 570 51.17 75.55 -27.30
N VAL A 571 49.93 75.06 -27.23
CA VAL A 571 49.10 74.96 -26.03
C VAL A 571 48.90 73.49 -25.67
N CYS A 572 48.90 73.17 -24.38
CA CYS A 572 48.52 71.83 -23.92
C CYS A 572 47.01 71.62 -24.06
N ALA A 573 46.63 70.59 -24.81
CA ALA A 573 45.24 70.21 -25.03
C ALA A 573 45.07 68.69 -24.92
N TRP A 574 43.84 68.24 -24.67
CA TRP A 574 43.54 66.82 -24.64
C TRP A 574 43.41 66.29 -26.07
N PRO A 575 44.11 65.20 -26.41
CA PRO A 575 43.92 64.56 -27.71
C PRO A 575 42.55 63.87 -27.75
N MET A 576 41.91 63.89 -28.91
CA MET A 576 40.70 63.13 -29.14
C MET A 576 41.00 61.64 -28.97
N SER A 577 40.26 61.00 -28.07
CA SER A 577 40.32 59.55 -27.88
C SER A 577 39.77 58.85 -29.14
N PRO A 578 40.41 57.78 -29.62
CA PRO A 578 39.99 57.07 -30.84
C PRO A 578 38.65 56.37 -30.72
#